data_AF-A0A1V6EPB7-F1
#
_entry.id   AF-A0A1V6EPB7-F1
#
_cell.length_a   1.000
_cell.length_b   1.000
_cell.length_c   1.000
_cell.angle_alpha   90.00
_cell.angle_beta   90.00
_cell.angle_gamma   90.00
#
_symmetry.space_group_name_H-M   'P 1'
#
loop_
_entity.id
_entity.type
_entity.pdbx_description
1 polymer ?
#
loop_
_entity_poly.entity_id
_entity_poly.type
_entity_poly.pdbx_seq_one_letter_code
_entity_poly.pdbx_strand_id
1 'polypeptide(L)'
;MKKSQHKTSLFFWTIFFVSYVSTSCITESEYDSSLLIGKWVSGTEYYRYNEDGTGLTWDTADDVTEQEAQAFTWTLVYSTLTHMHILEVGGVVPKVYTVTELTATSLKYEDEFGKTYSFTKSSS
;
A
#
# COMPACT_ATOMS: atom_id res chain seq x y z
N MET A 1 -36.80 -4.05 75.40
CA MET A 1 -37.26 -3.71 74.03
C MET A 1 -36.66 -2.37 73.60
N LYS A 2 -35.63 -2.35 72.74
CA LYS A 2 -35.44 -1.33 71.68
C LYS A 2 -34.39 -1.85 70.70
N LYS A 3 -34.66 -1.65 69.41
CA LYS A 3 -34.13 -2.37 68.24
C LYS A 3 -32.70 -1.97 67.85
N SER A 4 -32.00 -2.97 67.31
CA SER A 4 -30.99 -2.95 66.23
C SER A 4 -30.92 -1.70 65.36
N GLN A 5 -29.71 -1.29 64.95
CA GLN A 5 -29.28 -1.27 63.54
C GLN A 5 -27.75 -1.16 63.43
N HIS A 6 -27.14 -2.16 62.78
CA HIS A 6 -25.74 -2.17 62.36
C HIS A 6 -25.48 -1.01 61.38
N LYS A 7 -24.45 -0.19 61.65
CA LYS A 7 -23.87 0.70 60.64
C LYS A 7 -22.84 -0.07 59.81
N THR A 8 -23.33 -0.99 58.98
CA THR A 8 -22.57 -1.47 57.81
C THR A 8 -22.60 -0.36 56.76
N SER A 9 -21.60 0.53 56.80
CA SER A 9 -21.42 1.57 55.77
C SER A 9 -20.81 0.92 54.53
N LEU A 10 -21.69 0.77 53.53
CA LEU A 10 -21.48 0.79 52.08
C LEU A 10 -20.01 0.82 51.58
N PHE A 11 -19.59 -0.21 50.83
CA PHE A 11 -19.73 -0.28 49.36
C PHE A 11 -18.86 0.79 48.67
N PHE A 12 -17.79 0.35 47.99
CA PHE A 12 -17.47 0.74 46.61
C PHE A 12 -16.12 0.12 46.23
N TRP A 13 -16.21 -1.16 45.86
CA TRP A 13 -15.61 -1.73 44.65
C TRP A 13 -14.37 -0.99 44.14
N THR A 14 -13.19 -1.51 44.49
CA THR A 14 -11.92 -1.12 43.89
C THR A 14 -11.95 -1.50 42.41
N ILE A 15 -12.38 -0.56 41.56
CA ILE A 15 -12.35 -0.72 40.11
C ILE A 15 -10.88 -0.69 39.72
N PHE A 16 -10.29 -1.88 39.59
CA PHE A 16 -9.03 -2.09 38.91
C PHE A 16 -9.31 -1.80 37.43
N PHE A 17 -9.18 -0.53 37.02
CA PHE A 17 -9.22 -0.14 35.62
C PHE A 17 -7.95 -0.70 34.98
N VAL A 18 -7.99 -1.97 34.57
CA VAL A 18 -7.03 -2.52 33.63
C VAL A 18 -7.32 -1.83 32.30
N SER A 19 -6.61 -0.76 32.04
CA SER A 19 -6.53 -0.18 30.69
C SER A 19 -5.84 -1.21 29.80
N TYR A 20 -6.63 -2.11 29.22
CA TYR A 20 -6.25 -2.86 28.04
C TYR A 20 -6.08 -1.84 26.92
N VAL A 21 -4.85 -1.36 26.73
CA VAL A 21 -4.43 -0.79 25.45
C VAL A 21 -4.39 -1.97 24.48
N SER A 22 -5.49 -2.16 23.75
CA SER A 22 -5.48 -3.01 22.57
C SER A 22 -4.56 -2.32 21.54
N THR A 23 -3.32 -2.79 21.45
CA THR A 23 -2.50 -2.60 20.26
C THR A 23 -3.31 -3.13 19.09
N SER A 24 -3.91 -2.23 18.31
CA SER A 24 -4.45 -2.59 17.01
C SER A 24 -3.25 -2.89 16.12
N CYS A 25 -2.79 -4.14 16.17
CA CYS A 25 -1.81 -4.67 15.25
C CYS A 25 -2.54 -4.74 13.91
N ILE A 26 -2.47 -3.66 13.12
CA ILE A 26 -2.86 -3.71 11.72
C ILE A 26 -1.87 -4.69 11.08
N THR A 27 -2.36 -5.88 10.75
CA THR A 27 -1.60 -6.83 9.93
C THR A 27 -1.49 -6.19 8.56
N GLU A 28 -0.35 -5.56 8.26
CA GLU A 28 -0.10 -5.07 6.91
C GLU A 28 -0.08 -6.26 5.95
N SER A 29 -0.83 -6.16 4.86
CA SER A 29 -0.81 -7.18 3.82
C SER A 29 0.58 -7.19 3.18
N GLU A 30 1.33 -8.26 3.39
CA GLU A 30 2.61 -8.47 2.73
C GLU A 30 2.39 -9.12 1.37
N TYR A 31 2.83 -8.45 0.31
CA TYR A 31 2.76 -8.97 -1.05
C TYR A 31 4.12 -9.50 -1.51
N ASP A 32 4.11 -10.59 -2.27
CA ASP A 32 5.30 -11.11 -2.94
C ASP A 32 5.70 -10.18 -4.10
N SER A 33 6.80 -9.44 -3.92
CA SER A 33 7.31 -8.50 -4.92
C SER A 33 7.70 -9.17 -6.24
N SER A 34 7.94 -10.48 -6.25
CA SER A 34 8.25 -11.21 -7.48
C SER A 34 7.07 -11.24 -8.46
N LEU A 35 5.83 -11.14 -7.95
CA LEU A 35 4.63 -11.06 -8.78
C LEU A 35 4.55 -9.75 -9.55
N LEU A 36 5.20 -8.68 -9.07
CA LEU A 36 5.20 -7.37 -9.72
C LEU A 36 6.07 -7.36 -10.99
N ILE A 37 7.13 -8.18 -11.05
CA ILE A 37 8.07 -8.22 -12.18
C ILE A 37 7.36 -8.56 -13.48
N GLY A 38 7.65 -7.83 -14.55
CA GLY A 38 7.07 -8.02 -15.88
C GLY A 38 6.33 -6.78 -16.39
N LYS A 39 5.63 -6.93 -17.53
CA LYS A 39 4.89 -5.84 -18.18
C LYS A 39 3.43 -5.81 -17.72
N TRP A 40 2.92 -4.61 -17.50
CA TRP A 40 1.57 -4.33 -17.01
C TRP A 40 0.95 -3.24 -17.86
N VAL A 41 -0.33 -3.40 -18.19
CA VAL A 41 -1.06 -2.48 -19.08
C VAL A 41 -2.39 -2.05 -18.47
N SER A 42 -2.70 -0.77 -18.61
CA SER A 42 -3.99 -0.15 -18.31
C SER A 42 -4.38 0.79 -19.45
N GLY A 43 -5.21 0.30 -20.37
CA GLY A 43 -5.53 1.07 -21.59
C GLY A 43 -4.29 1.25 -22.47
N THR A 44 -3.81 2.48 -22.59
CA THR A 44 -2.61 2.85 -23.35
C THR A 44 -1.37 3.06 -22.47
N GLU A 45 -1.53 3.10 -21.15
CA GLU A 45 -0.44 3.25 -20.18
C GLU A 45 0.19 1.88 -19.89
N TYR A 46 1.51 1.82 -19.95
CA TYR A 46 2.30 0.63 -19.69
C TYR A 46 3.37 0.88 -18.64
N TYR A 47 3.57 -0.13 -17.78
CA TYR A 47 4.70 -0.24 -16.88
C TYR A 47 5.45 -1.55 -17.10
N ARG A 48 6.76 -1.55 -16.96
CA ARG A 48 7.59 -2.76 -16.83
C ARG A 48 8.40 -2.67 -15.55
N TYR A 49 8.27 -3.67 -14.68
CA TYR A 49 9.07 -3.81 -13.46
C TYR A 49 10.15 -4.87 -13.67
N ASN A 50 11.41 -4.51 -13.49
CA ASN A 50 12.57 -5.40 -13.64
C ASN A 50 13.03 -5.94 -12.28
N GLU A 51 13.67 -7.10 -12.26
CA GLU A 51 14.17 -7.79 -11.05
C GLU A 51 15.13 -6.95 -10.19
N ASP A 52 15.84 -6.00 -10.79
CA ASP A 52 16.84 -5.15 -10.12
C ASP A 52 16.25 -3.92 -9.44
N GLY A 53 14.91 -3.80 -9.39
CA GLY A 53 14.22 -2.64 -8.82
C GLY A 53 14.15 -1.43 -9.77
N THR A 54 14.56 -1.58 -11.04
CA THR A 54 14.32 -0.57 -12.07
C THR A 54 13.01 -0.86 -12.82
N GLY A 55 12.48 0.16 -13.49
CA GLY A 55 11.31 0.02 -14.32
C GLY A 55 11.26 1.03 -15.47
N LEU A 56 10.34 0.77 -16.39
CA LEU A 56 10.06 1.63 -17.55
C LEU A 56 8.56 1.94 -17.60
N THR A 57 8.20 3.18 -17.92
CA THR A 57 6.82 3.58 -18.16
C THR A 57 6.69 4.28 -19.51
N TRP A 58 5.62 3.99 -20.24
CA TRP A 58 5.30 4.67 -21.50
C TRP A 58 3.79 4.70 -21.71
N ASP A 59 3.34 5.62 -22.56
CA ASP A 59 1.95 5.70 -22.98
C ASP A 59 1.89 5.69 -24.51
N THR A 60 1.21 4.68 -25.07
CA THR A 60 1.06 4.58 -26.53
C THR A 60 0.12 5.64 -27.10
N ALA A 61 -0.68 6.32 -26.27
CA ALA A 61 -1.48 7.46 -26.70
C ALA A 61 -0.62 8.70 -27.02
N ASP A 62 0.59 8.77 -26.47
CA ASP A 62 1.57 9.84 -26.71
C ASP A 62 2.58 9.44 -27.81
N ASP A 63 2.29 8.38 -28.58
CA ASP A 63 3.20 7.79 -29.57
C ASP A 63 4.57 7.36 -28.99
N VAL A 64 4.65 7.15 -27.66
CA VAL A 64 5.88 6.73 -26.98
C VAL A 64 5.96 5.20 -26.96
N THR A 65 7.06 4.67 -27.47
CA THR A 65 7.34 3.23 -27.46
C THR A 65 8.12 2.79 -26.22
N GLU A 66 8.22 1.48 -25.98
CA GLU A 66 9.05 0.94 -24.89
C GLU A 66 10.53 1.37 -25.00
N GLN A 67 11.02 1.64 -26.21
CA GLN A 67 12.38 2.11 -26.47
C GLN A 67 12.59 3.56 -26.02
N GLU A 68 11.53 4.35 -25.97
CA GLU A 68 11.50 5.75 -25.55
C GLU A 68 10.95 5.91 -24.12
N ALA A 69 10.67 4.79 -23.45
CA ALA A 69 10.04 4.78 -22.15
C ALA A 69 10.87 5.51 -21.10
N GLN A 70 10.17 6.22 -20.20
CA GLN A 70 10.80 6.89 -19.08
C GLN A 70 11.22 5.87 -18.03
N ALA A 71 12.49 5.92 -17.62
CA ALA A 71 13.01 5.09 -16.55
C ALA A 71 12.54 5.58 -15.16
N PHE A 72 12.31 4.63 -14.27
CA PHE A 72 12.07 4.87 -12.85
C PHE A 72 12.68 3.74 -12.02
N THR A 73 12.73 3.92 -10.70
CA THR A 73 13.03 2.83 -9.76
C THR A 73 11.83 2.57 -8.87
N TRP A 74 11.72 1.36 -8.35
CA TRP A 74 10.57 0.94 -7.58
C TRP A 74 10.94 0.07 -6.38
N THR A 75 10.08 0.11 -5.37
CA THR A 75 10.12 -0.79 -4.21
C THR A 75 8.71 -1.17 -3.81
N LEU A 76 8.50 -2.43 -3.40
CA LEU A 76 7.28 -2.89 -2.77
C LEU A 76 7.62 -3.46 -1.39
N VAL A 77 7.15 -2.79 -0.34
CA VAL A 77 7.35 -3.20 1.06
C VAL A 77 6.00 -3.28 1.73
N TYR A 78 5.63 -4.46 2.23
CA TYR A 78 4.26 -4.78 2.63
C TYR A 78 3.26 -4.49 1.49
N SER A 79 2.39 -3.49 1.67
CA SER A 79 1.47 -2.98 0.64
C SER A 79 1.91 -1.65 0.04
N THR A 80 3.04 -1.09 0.45
CA THR A 80 3.50 0.22 -0.03
C THR A 80 4.33 0.06 -1.30
N LEU A 81 3.78 0.48 -2.43
CA LEU A 81 4.48 0.58 -3.71
C LEU A 81 5.00 2.00 -3.90
N THR A 82 6.30 2.17 -4.03
CA THR A 82 6.92 3.47 -4.30
C THR A 82 7.56 3.47 -5.68
N HIS A 83 7.25 4.46 -6.49
CA HIS A 83 7.96 4.77 -7.74
C HIS A 83 8.78 6.04 -7.57
N MET A 84 10.05 6.01 -7.96
CA MET A 84 10.92 7.17 -8.03
C MET A 84 11.19 7.51 -9.49
N HIS A 85 10.46 8.49 -10.02
CA HIS A 85 10.65 8.97 -11.40
C HIS A 85 11.76 10.01 -11.46
N ILE A 86 12.66 9.86 -12.42
CA ILE A 86 13.73 10.83 -12.69
C ILE A 86 13.23 11.81 -13.74
N LEU A 87 13.23 13.10 -13.41
CA LEU A 87 12.94 14.19 -14.34
C LEU A 87 14.14 14.45 -15.25
N GLU A 88 13.89 14.93 -16.47
CA GLU A 88 14.95 15.26 -17.44
C GLU A 88 15.99 16.24 -16.90
N VAL A 89 15.57 17.14 -16.00
CA VAL A 89 16.44 18.13 -15.34
C VAL A 89 17.19 17.59 -14.12
N GLY A 90 17.13 16.28 -13.85
CA GLY A 90 17.87 15.61 -12.77
C GLY A 90 17.16 15.59 -11.40
N GLY A 91 15.91 16.03 -11.33
CA GLY A 91 15.08 15.89 -10.11
C GLY A 91 14.50 14.49 -9.96
N VAL A 92 14.16 14.08 -8.74
CA VAL A 92 13.43 12.82 -8.49
C VAL A 92 12.08 13.15 -7.87
N VAL A 93 11.01 12.58 -8.43
CA VAL A 93 9.65 12.71 -7.92
C VAL A 93 9.19 11.35 -7.43
N PRO A 94 9.06 11.16 -6.09
CA PRO A 94 8.47 9.95 -5.55
C PRO A 94 6.95 9.98 -5.73
N LYS A 95 6.38 8.85 -6.14
CA LYS A 95 4.96 8.55 -6.11
C LYS A 95 4.75 7.33 -5.23
N VAL A 96 3.91 7.44 -4.22
CA VAL A 96 3.65 6.38 -3.24
C VAL A 96 2.21 5.92 -3.38
N TYR A 97 2.02 4.61 -3.40
CA TYR A 97 0.73 3.96 -3.59
C TYR A 97 0.53 2.86 -2.55
N THR A 98 -0.73 2.59 -2.22
CA THR A 98 -1.15 1.42 -1.46
C THR A 98 -1.65 0.35 -2.42
N VAL A 99 -0.94 -0.79 -2.50
CA VAL A 99 -1.38 -1.96 -3.26
C VAL A 99 -2.58 -2.58 -2.58
N THR A 100 -3.66 -2.75 -3.34
CA THR A 100 -4.92 -3.35 -2.89
C THR A 100 -5.13 -4.75 -3.49
N GLU A 101 -4.46 -5.06 -4.60
CA GLU A 101 -4.46 -6.38 -5.22
C GLU A 101 -3.15 -6.61 -5.97
N LEU A 102 -2.47 -7.73 -5.70
CA LEU A 102 -1.36 -8.21 -6.51
C LEU A 102 -1.48 -9.73 -6.68
N THR A 103 -1.66 -10.15 -7.92
CA THR A 103 -1.70 -11.56 -8.34
C THR A 103 -0.80 -11.77 -9.55
N ALA A 104 -0.76 -13.00 -10.08
CA ALA A 104 -0.01 -13.29 -11.30
C ALA A 104 -0.48 -12.49 -12.53
N THR A 105 -1.70 -11.95 -12.55
CA THR A 105 -2.29 -11.28 -13.72
C THR A 105 -2.97 -9.95 -13.44
N SER A 106 -3.15 -9.57 -12.17
CA SER A 106 -3.85 -8.36 -11.74
C SER A 106 -3.00 -7.56 -10.75
N LEU A 107 -2.88 -6.26 -11.00
CA LEU A 107 -2.20 -5.28 -10.16
C LEU A 107 -3.16 -4.11 -9.95
N LYS A 108 -3.51 -3.83 -8.70
CA LYS A 108 -4.30 -2.66 -8.32
C LYS A 108 -3.67 -1.94 -7.17
N TYR A 109 -3.68 -0.62 -7.25
CA TYR A 109 -3.19 0.24 -6.20
C TYR A 109 -3.93 1.58 -6.18
N GLU A 110 -3.83 2.27 -5.06
CA GLU A 110 -4.50 3.55 -4.78
C GLU A 110 -3.48 4.60 -4.37
N ASP A 111 -3.65 5.85 -4.81
CA ASP A 111 -2.85 6.97 -4.32
C ASP A 111 -3.41 7.56 -3.01
N GLU A 112 -2.72 8.54 -2.44
CA GLU A 112 -3.14 9.20 -1.19
C GLU A 112 -4.48 9.96 -1.29
N PHE A 113 -4.98 10.20 -2.50
CA PHE A 113 -6.24 10.91 -2.78
C PHE A 113 -7.40 9.96 -3.06
N GLY A 114 -7.20 8.66 -2.97
CA GLY A 114 -8.23 7.65 -3.23
C GLY A 114 -8.41 7.31 -4.71
N LYS A 115 -7.52 7.78 -5.59
CA LYS A 115 -7.56 7.42 -7.01
C LYS A 115 -7.01 6.01 -7.17
N THR A 116 -7.81 5.15 -7.79
CA THR A 116 -7.44 3.76 -8.05
C THR A 116 -6.88 3.56 -9.45
N TYR A 117 -5.93 2.65 -9.55
CA TYR A 117 -5.29 2.22 -10.78
C TYR A 117 -5.41 0.70 -10.89
N SER A 118 -5.61 0.19 -12.10
CA SER A 118 -5.81 -1.24 -12.34
C SER A 118 -5.13 -1.67 -13.63
N PHE A 119 -4.20 -2.61 -13.51
CA PHE A 119 -3.42 -3.12 -14.62
C PHE A 119 -3.60 -4.62 -14.76
N THR A 120 -3.56 -5.08 -16.00
CA THR A 120 -3.47 -6.51 -16.32
C THR A 120 -2.06 -6.83 -16.78
N LYS A 121 -1.56 -8.02 -16.42
CA LYS A 121 -0.24 -8.44 -16.87
C LYS A 121 -0.26 -8.69 -18.37
N SER A 122 0.67 -8.08 -19.08
CA SER A 122 0.82 -8.26 -20.52
C SER A 122 1.72 -9.46 -20.79
N SER A 123 1.23 -10.40 -21.59
CA SER A 123 2.05 -11.46 -22.15
C SER A 123 3.07 -10.83 -23.09
N SER A 124 4.34 -10.95 -22.74
CA SER A 124 5.46 -10.40 -23.53
C SER A 124 5.54 -11.01 -24.92
#